data_AF-A0A1I2BK34-F1
#
_entry.id   AF-A0A1I2BK34-F1
#
_cell.length_a   1.000
_cell.length_b   1.000
_cell.length_c   1.000
_cell.angle_alpha   90.00
_cell.angle_beta   90.00
_cell.angle_gamma   90.00
#
_symmetry.space_group_name_H-M   'P 1'
#
loop_
_entity.id
_entity.type
_entity.pdbx_description
1 polymer ?
#
loop_
_entity_poly.entity_id
_entity_poly.type
_entity_poly.pdbx_seq_one_letter_code
_entity_poly.pdbx_strand_id
1 'polypeptide(L)'
;MKKVFAIALAVIMMLSVVLGCGGKKAAQPSPSQTKITESQNKEKNYAASEKTKQKDDKQQKQTSSKTNDPADSAAASGAKVKVEEGKAYTDKDHVAAYIHVYKTLPPNYITKGQAAKLGWKNEGTLDKVAPGKSIGGDRYNNYEKKLPDKQGRTWKECDIDYVKGNRNAKRICFSNDGLIYYSASHYRDFVRLY
;
A
#
# COMPACT_ATOMS: atom_id res chain seq x y z
N MET A 1 -21.28 18.91 47.74
CA MET A 1 -22.64 19.50 47.67
C MET A 1 -23.30 19.05 46.38
N LYS A 2 -24.61 18.70 46.43
CA LYS A 2 -25.35 18.12 45.30
C LYS A 2 -26.02 19.23 44.48
N LYS A 3 -25.91 19.23 43.15
CA LYS A 3 -26.92 19.82 42.26
C LYS A 3 -27.09 18.95 41.01
N VAL A 4 -28.19 18.22 40.99
CA VAL A 4 -28.71 17.49 39.83
C VAL A 4 -29.69 18.43 39.15
N PHE A 5 -29.65 18.54 37.82
CA PHE A 5 -30.74 19.17 37.06
C PHE A 5 -31.20 18.23 35.95
N ALA A 6 -32.53 18.10 35.84
CA ALA A 6 -33.17 17.07 35.04
C ALA A 6 -33.62 17.59 33.67
N ILE A 7 -33.46 16.71 32.68
CA ILE A 7 -34.42 16.37 31.62
C ILE A 7 -35.39 17.49 31.19
N ALA A 8 -35.25 17.93 29.94
CA ALA A 8 -36.36 18.39 29.12
C ALA A 8 -36.48 17.46 27.90
N LEU A 9 -37.60 16.74 27.80
CA LEU A 9 -37.87 15.78 26.73
C LEU A 9 -38.72 16.49 25.66
N ALA A 10 -38.15 16.72 24.47
CA ALA A 10 -38.86 17.36 23.35
C ALA A 10 -38.98 16.39 22.17
N VAL A 11 -40.11 15.68 22.11
CA VAL A 11 -40.49 14.87 20.94
C VAL A 11 -41.15 15.79 19.93
N ILE A 12 -40.56 15.94 18.74
CA ILE A 12 -41.24 16.54 17.58
C ILE A 12 -41.26 15.52 16.44
N MET A 13 -42.43 14.91 16.27
CA MET A 13 -42.81 14.30 15.00
C MET A 13 -42.90 15.41 13.93
N MET A 14 -42.29 15.18 12.77
CA MET A 14 -42.91 15.58 11.51
C MET A 14 -42.65 14.51 10.47
N LEU A 15 -43.76 13.99 9.93
CA LEU A 15 -43.83 12.88 9.00
C LEU A 15 -43.85 13.43 7.56
N SER A 16 -43.35 12.63 6.61
CA SER A 16 -43.66 12.59 5.16
C SER A 16 -42.50 12.84 4.19
N VAL A 17 -42.01 11.75 3.58
CA VAL A 17 -41.58 11.76 2.17
C VAL A 17 -42.19 10.56 1.47
N VAL A 18 -42.88 10.88 0.37
CA VAL A 18 -43.72 10.07 -0.50
C VAL A 18 -43.13 8.72 -0.95
N LEU A 19 -43.91 7.65 -0.81
CA LEU A 19 -43.77 6.41 -1.61
C LEU A 19 -44.64 6.55 -2.88
N GLY A 20 -44.00 6.59 -4.05
CA GLY A 20 -44.68 6.65 -5.34
C GLY A 20 -44.47 5.36 -6.15
N CYS A 21 -45.55 4.66 -6.50
CA CYS A 21 -45.55 3.48 -7.35
C CYS A 21 -46.63 3.57 -8.43
N GLY A 22 -46.30 3.18 -9.66
CA GLY A 22 -47.29 2.79 -10.69
C GLY A 22 -47.27 3.63 -11.98
N GLY A 23 -46.92 2.99 -13.10
CA GLY A 23 -46.98 3.60 -14.44
C GLY A 23 -46.56 2.66 -15.56
N LYS A 24 -47.46 1.77 -16.01
CA LYS A 24 -47.24 0.90 -17.18
C LYS A 24 -47.22 1.72 -18.47
N LYS A 25 -46.32 1.41 -19.42
CA LYS A 25 -46.56 1.61 -20.87
C LYS A 25 -45.93 0.48 -21.70
N ALA A 26 -46.51 0.24 -22.86
CA ALA A 26 -46.21 -0.85 -23.77
C ALA A 26 -45.78 -0.34 -25.16
N ALA A 27 -45.17 -1.25 -25.93
CA ALA A 27 -45.12 -1.32 -27.40
C ALA A 27 -44.44 -0.21 -28.24
N GLN A 28 -43.81 -0.72 -29.31
CA GLN A 28 -43.15 -0.10 -30.49
C GLN A 28 -44.15 0.63 -31.42
N PRO A 29 -43.76 1.50 -32.41
CA PRO A 29 -42.73 1.22 -33.43
C PRO A 29 -41.86 2.39 -34.01
N SER A 30 -40.97 1.97 -34.94
CA SER A 30 -40.07 2.67 -35.91
C SER A 30 -40.70 3.83 -36.75
N PRO A 31 -39.96 4.60 -37.62
CA PRO A 31 -38.72 4.25 -38.37
C PRO A 31 -37.64 5.35 -38.62
N SER A 32 -36.53 4.94 -39.27
CA SER A 32 -35.61 5.74 -40.15
C SER A 32 -34.74 6.85 -39.51
N GLN A 33 -33.53 7.19 -40.01
CA GLN A 33 -32.79 6.77 -41.21
C GLN A 33 -31.25 6.92 -41.04
N THR A 34 -30.49 5.99 -41.62
CA THR A 34 -29.21 6.13 -42.34
C THR A 34 -28.20 7.25 -41.97
N LYS A 35 -27.01 6.86 -41.50
CA LYS A 35 -25.76 7.15 -42.24
C LYS A 35 -24.74 6.02 -42.11
N ILE A 36 -24.00 5.79 -43.19
CA ILE A 36 -23.12 4.63 -43.44
C ILE A 36 -21.66 5.11 -43.43
N THR A 37 -20.74 4.15 -43.39
CA THR A 37 -19.41 4.16 -44.03
C THR A 37 -18.20 4.33 -43.09
N GLU A 38 -17.68 3.16 -42.70
CA GLU A 38 -16.28 2.69 -42.90
C GLU A 38 -15.13 3.56 -42.36
N SER A 39 -14.27 3.07 -41.45
CA SER A 39 -13.36 1.90 -41.47
C SER A 39 -11.93 2.38 -41.69
N GLN A 40 -11.04 2.04 -40.76
CA GLN A 40 -9.73 1.45 -41.10
C GLN A 40 -9.07 0.86 -39.84
N ASN A 41 -9.26 -0.44 -39.66
CA ASN A 41 -8.33 -1.25 -38.88
C ASN A 41 -6.99 -1.29 -39.62
N LYS A 42 -5.87 -1.26 -38.90
CA LYS A 42 -4.59 -1.67 -39.46
C LYS A 42 -3.77 -2.46 -38.46
N GLU A 43 -3.79 -3.78 -38.65
CA GLU A 43 -2.87 -4.71 -38.00
C GLU A 43 -1.42 -4.35 -38.33
N LYS A 44 -0.50 -4.67 -37.41
CA LYS A 44 0.80 -5.22 -37.79
C LYS A 44 1.16 -6.37 -36.84
N ASN A 45 1.15 -7.57 -37.41
CA ASN A 45 1.58 -8.81 -36.76
C ASN A 45 3.10 -8.87 -36.56
N TYR A 46 3.50 -9.72 -35.61
CA TYR A 46 4.81 -10.35 -35.62
C TYR A 46 4.97 -11.23 -36.87
N ALA A 47 6.18 -11.28 -37.44
CA ALA A 47 6.59 -12.35 -38.34
C ALA A 47 8.08 -12.63 -38.14
N ALA A 48 8.44 -13.92 -38.18
CA ALA A 48 9.81 -14.40 -38.04
C ALA A 48 10.22 -15.24 -39.25
N SER A 49 11.51 -15.20 -39.59
CA SER A 49 12.27 -16.26 -40.28
C SER A 49 13.76 -15.98 -39.99
N GLU A 50 14.51 -16.90 -39.37
CA GLU A 50 15.14 -18.11 -39.96
C GLU A 50 16.12 -17.77 -41.11
N LYS A 51 17.33 -18.34 -41.23
CA LYS A 51 18.08 -19.44 -40.53
C LYS A 51 19.59 -19.14 -40.76
N THR A 52 20.62 -19.79 -40.20
CA THR A 52 21.05 -21.16 -40.55
C THR A 52 22.35 -21.57 -39.80
N LYS A 53 22.32 -22.63 -38.96
CA LYS A 53 23.39 -23.67 -38.69
C LYS A 53 24.79 -23.25 -38.12
N GLN A 54 25.55 -24.09 -37.37
CA GLN A 54 25.36 -25.45 -36.81
C GLN A 54 26.40 -25.82 -35.72
N LYS A 55 26.05 -26.80 -34.84
CA LYS A 55 26.91 -27.85 -34.20
C LYS A 55 28.03 -27.40 -33.23
N ASP A 56 28.55 -28.19 -32.28
CA ASP A 56 28.36 -29.57 -31.73
C ASP A 56 28.95 -29.53 -30.27
N ASP A 57 28.80 -30.45 -29.30
CA ASP A 57 27.91 -31.60 -28.99
C ASP A 57 28.16 -32.01 -27.49
N LYS A 58 27.31 -32.86 -26.88
CA LYS A 58 27.43 -33.58 -25.59
C LYS A 58 27.37 -32.82 -24.24
N GLN A 59 27.13 -33.46 -23.07
CA GLN A 59 26.23 -34.58 -22.65
C GLN A 59 26.41 -34.80 -21.12
N GLN A 60 25.34 -35.19 -20.38
CA GLN A 60 25.35 -35.65 -18.96
C GLN A 60 25.74 -34.58 -17.90
N LYS A 61 25.37 -34.68 -16.61
CA LYS A 61 24.83 -35.81 -15.82
C LYS A 61 23.81 -35.35 -14.76
N GLN A 62 22.84 -36.20 -14.47
CA GLN A 62 21.84 -36.06 -13.40
C GLN A 62 22.40 -36.54 -12.04
N THR A 63 22.23 -35.77 -10.97
CA THR A 63 22.32 -36.30 -9.59
C THR A 63 21.46 -35.48 -8.63
N SER A 64 20.57 -36.17 -7.93
CA SER A 64 19.74 -35.64 -6.85
C SER A 64 20.32 -36.04 -5.49
N SER A 65 20.37 -35.11 -4.53
CA SER A 65 20.51 -35.40 -3.11
C SER A 65 19.94 -34.28 -2.25
N LYS A 66 19.60 -34.62 -1.00
CA LYS A 66 18.63 -33.94 -0.14
C LYS A 66 19.32 -33.04 0.90
N THR A 67 18.54 -32.08 1.45
CA THR A 67 18.66 -31.45 2.79
C THR A 67 19.98 -30.78 3.18
N ASN A 68 19.91 -29.47 3.49
CA ASN A 68 20.09 -28.94 4.85
C ASN A 68 19.75 -27.43 4.92
N ASP A 69 18.56 -27.14 5.45
CA ASP A 69 18.21 -25.87 6.12
C ASP A 69 18.30 -26.10 7.65
N PRO A 70 18.28 -25.09 8.55
CA PRO A 70 18.57 -23.66 8.39
C PRO A 70 19.45 -23.04 9.52
N ALA A 71 20.32 -22.06 9.20
CA ALA A 71 20.99 -21.12 10.14
C ALA A 71 21.87 -20.15 9.31
N ASP A 72 22.18 -18.90 9.69
CA ASP A 72 21.74 -17.99 10.76
C ASP A 72 22.04 -16.55 10.27
N SER A 73 21.13 -15.61 10.56
CA SER A 73 21.42 -14.17 10.62
C SER A 73 20.34 -13.46 11.47
N ALA A 74 20.12 -14.00 12.67
CA ALA A 74 19.13 -13.52 13.63
C ALA A 74 19.78 -13.03 14.94
N ALA A 75 20.89 -12.29 14.87
CA ALA A 75 21.64 -11.84 16.05
C ALA A 75 22.32 -10.47 15.90
N ALA A 76 21.55 -9.37 15.81
CA ALA A 76 22.10 -8.01 15.91
C ALA A 76 21.07 -6.94 16.36
N SER A 77 20.41 -7.12 17.52
CA SER A 77 19.58 -6.06 18.14
C SER A 77 19.62 -6.07 19.68
N GLY A 78 20.80 -6.34 20.25
CA GLY A 78 21.02 -6.35 21.71
C GLY A 78 20.97 -4.96 22.39
N ALA A 79 21.02 -3.87 21.62
CA ALA A 79 20.88 -2.51 22.14
C ALA A 79 19.46 -1.98 21.88
N LYS A 80 18.70 -1.70 22.94
CA LYS A 80 17.42 -0.99 22.80
C LYS A 80 17.68 0.47 22.43
N VAL A 81 17.44 0.79 21.16
CA VAL A 81 17.45 2.16 20.64
C VAL A 81 16.49 3.03 21.45
N LYS A 82 16.98 4.18 21.95
CA LYS A 82 16.17 5.18 22.64
C LYS A 82 15.57 6.14 21.60
N VAL A 83 14.30 6.48 21.81
CA VAL A 83 13.54 7.42 20.99
C VAL A 83 12.83 8.41 21.91
N GLU A 84 12.65 9.64 21.43
CA GLU A 84 11.93 10.70 22.12
C GLU A 84 10.67 11.07 21.33
N GLU A 85 9.55 11.28 22.02
CA GLU A 85 8.29 11.66 21.39
C GLU A 85 8.42 13.03 20.68
N GLY A 86 7.84 13.14 19.49
CA GLY A 86 7.89 14.38 18.70
C GLY A 86 9.22 14.63 17.98
N LYS A 87 10.27 13.83 18.18
CA LYS A 87 11.46 13.87 17.33
C LYS A 87 11.21 13.22 15.97
N ALA A 88 11.82 13.80 14.94
CA ALA A 88 11.81 13.24 13.60
C ALA A 88 12.87 12.14 13.45
N TYR A 89 12.50 11.03 12.82
CA TYR A 89 13.38 9.92 12.50
C TYR A 89 13.07 9.40 11.09
N THR A 90 14.07 8.88 10.39
CA THR A 90 13.90 8.27 9.05
C THR A 90 14.59 6.92 8.91
N ASP A 91 15.54 6.58 9.79
CA ASP A 91 16.26 5.31 9.76
C ASP A 91 15.43 4.14 10.31
N LYS A 92 15.80 2.94 9.87
CA LYS A 92 15.12 1.68 10.21
C LYS A 92 14.87 1.52 11.71
N ASP A 93 15.89 1.74 12.53
CA ASP A 93 15.87 1.29 13.92
C ASP A 93 15.19 2.30 14.84
N HIS A 94 15.41 3.60 14.66
CA HIS A 94 14.64 4.61 15.41
C HIS A 94 13.18 4.67 14.96
N VAL A 95 12.86 4.54 13.66
CA VAL A 95 11.45 4.54 13.20
C VAL A 95 10.71 3.31 13.74
N ALA A 96 11.33 2.13 13.72
CA ALA A 96 10.75 0.93 14.32
C ALA A 96 10.54 1.07 15.83
N ALA A 97 11.55 1.57 16.56
CA ALA A 97 11.44 1.82 18.00
C ALA A 97 10.36 2.86 18.33
N TYR A 98 10.24 3.93 17.54
CA TYR A 98 9.22 4.96 17.71
C TYR A 98 7.80 4.40 17.54
N ILE A 99 7.56 3.62 16.47
CA ILE A 99 6.28 2.95 16.25
C ILE A 99 6.00 1.95 17.38
N HIS A 100 7.01 1.22 17.86
CA HIS A 100 6.85 0.27 18.96
C HIS A 100 6.44 0.96 20.27
N VAL A 101 7.06 2.10 20.62
CA VAL A 101 6.80 2.83 21.86
C VAL A 101 5.51 3.64 21.77
N TYR A 102 5.37 4.51 20.77
CA TYR A 102 4.31 5.52 20.68
C TYR A 102 3.10 5.09 19.84
N LYS A 103 3.12 3.90 19.23
CA LYS A 103 2.04 3.34 18.38
C LYS A 103 1.63 4.23 17.19
N THR A 104 2.49 5.16 16.82
CA THR A 104 2.30 6.13 15.72
C THR A 104 3.62 6.36 15.00
N LEU A 105 3.60 7.10 13.89
CA LEU A 105 4.81 7.47 13.16
C LEU A 105 5.47 8.73 13.74
N PRO A 106 6.79 8.91 13.56
CA PRO A 106 7.45 10.19 13.77
C PRO A 106 6.77 11.35 12.98
N PRO A 107 6.78 12.59 13.50
CA PRO A 107 6.02 13.72 12.92
C PRO A 107 6.55 14.25 11.57
N ASN A 108 7.65 13.70 11.06
CA ASN A 108 8.11 13.92 9.69
C ASN A 108 7.41 13.01 8.65
N TYR A 109 6.55 12.08 9.06
CA TYR A 109 5.76 11.29 8.11
C TYR A 109 4.44 11.97 7.74
N ILE A 110 4.08 11.87 6.46
CA ILE A 110 2.78 12.25 5.92
C ILE A 110 2.26 11.17 4.97
N THR A 111 0.95 10.98 4.90
CA THR A 111 0.35 10.03 3.94
C THR A 111 0.49 10.53 2.51
N LYS A 112 0.38 9.61 1.53
CA LYS A 112 0.30 9.95 0.09
C LYS A 112 -0.81 10.98 -0.16
N GLY A 113 -1.95 10.84 0.52
CA GLY A 113 -3.07 11.79 0.45
C GLY A 113 -2.79 13.17 1.06
N GLN A 114 -1.97 13.25 2.12
CA GLN A 114 -1.50 14.54 2.66
C GLN A 114 -0.46 15.19 1.73
N ALA A 115 0.49 14.42 1.22
CA ALA A 115 1.47 14.90 0.25
C ALA A 115 0.81 15.42 -1.05
N ALA A 116 -0.20 14.72 -1.56
CA ALA A 116 -0.98 15.16 -2.72
C ALA A 116 -1.67 16.52 -2.49
N LYS A 117 -2.21 16.77 -1.29
CA LYS A 117 -2.81 18.07 -0.91
C LYS A 117 -1.78 19.20 -0.84
N LEU A 118 -0.51 18.90 -0.58
CA LEU A 118 0.60 19.86 -0.65
C LEU A 118 1.10 20.08 -2.10
N GLY A 119 0.56 19.38 -3.09
CA GLY A 119 0.94 19.49 -4.49
C GLY A 119 1.90 18.42 -5.00
N TRP A 120 2.10 17.32 -4.26
CA TRP A 120 2.89 16.18 -4.75
C TRP A 120 2.15 15.46 -5.90
N LYS A 121 2.47 15.85 -7.13
CA LYS A 121 1.86 15.33 -8.37
C LYS A 121 2.77 14.32 -9.10
N ASN A 122 4.08 14.49 -8.98
CA ASN A 122 5.08 13.72 -9.72
C ASN A 122 5.97 12.96 -8.73
N GLU A 123 6.35 11.73 -9.07
CA GLU A 123 7.45 11.08 -8.37
C GLU A 123 8.73 11.93 -8.49
N GLY A 124 9.61 11.84 -7.48
CA GLY A 124 10.84 12.63 -7.48
C GLY A 124 10.72 14.08 -6.99
N THR A 125 9.52 14.54 -6.57
CA THR A 125 9.31 15.95 -6.17
C THR A 125 8.69 16.15 -4.79
N LEU A 126 8.68 15.13 -3.92
CA LEU A 126 8.12 15.25 -2.57
C LEU A 126 8.85 16.30 -1.72
N ASP A 127 10.18 16.30 -1.75
CA ASP A 127 11.04 17.26 -1.05
C ASP A 127 10.81 18.71 -1.47
N LYS A 128 10.27 18.96 -2.68
CA LYS A 128 9.97 20.29 -3.19
C LYS A 128 8.67 20.88 -2.63
N VAL A 129 7.73 20.02 -2.23
CA VAL A 129 6.38 20.41 -1.75
C VAL A 129 6.18 20.14 -0.26
N ALA A 130 6.98 19.23 0.31
CA ALA A 130 6.99 18.88 1.72
C ALA A 130 8.44 18.66 2.20
N PRO A 131 9.27 19.73 2.30
CA PRO A 131 10.66 19.62 2.74
C PRO A 131 10.81 18.87 4.06
N GLY A 132 11.75 17.93 4.12
CA GLY A 132 12.01 17.11 5.31
C GLY A 132 10.91 16.10 5.67
N LYS A 133 9.89 15.89 4.81
CA LYS A 133 8.85 14.87 5.03
C LYS A 133 9.13 13.57 4.28
N SER A 134 8.63 12.47 4.83
CA SER A 134 8.65 11.12 4.23
C SER A 134 7.24 10.57 4.07
N ILE A 135 7.01 9.65 3.12
CA ILE A 135 5.70 9.01 2.95
C ILE A 135 5.47 7.94 4.02
N GLY A 136 4.33 7.96 4.69
CA GLY A 136 3.93 6.89 5.61
C GLY A 136 2.56 7.08 6.24
N GLY A 137 2.02 5.97 6.77
CA GLY A 137 0.74 5.90 7.47
C GLY A 137 -0.42 5.40 6.61
N ASP A 138 -0.21 5.26 5.31
CA ASP A 138 -1.14 4.62 4.37
C ASP A 138 -1.27 3.11 4.65
N ARG A 139 -2.39 2.51 4.23
CA ARG A 139 -2.67 1.09 4.39
C ARG A 139 -1.75 0.24 3.52
N TYR A 140 -1.08 -0.74 4.12
CA TYR A 140 -0.47 -1.86 3.41
C TYR A 140 -1.49 -3.00 3.31
N ASN A 141 -1.71 -3.55 2.11
CA ASN A 141 -2.81 -4.50 1.88
C ASN A 141 -2.44 -5.98 2.07
N ASN A 142 -1.14 -6.32 2.15
CA ASN A 142 -0.66 -7.70 2.31
C ASN A 142 -1.24 -8.71 1.29
N TYR A 143 -1.48 -8.29 0.03
CA TYR A 143 -2.12 -9.15 -0.98
C TYR A 143 -1.36 -10.46 -1.24
N GLU A 144 -0.03 -10.43 -1.15
CA GLU A 144 0.87 -11.59 -1.32
C GLU A 144 1.03 -12.42 -0.02
N LYS A 145 0.36 -12.03 1.08
CA LYS A 145 0.36 -12.73 2.38
C LYS A 145 1.76 -13.00 2.97
N LYS A 146 2.71 -12.11 2.70
CA LYS A 146 4.08 -12.17 3.23
C LYS A 146 4.18 -11.84 4.71
N LEU A 147 3.22 -11.07 5.23
CA LEU A 147 3.09 -10.77 6.65
C LEU A 147 1.98 -11.64 7.28
N PRO A 148 2.06 -11.98 8.58
CA PRO A 148 1.06 -12.85 9.20
C PRO A 148 -0.31 -12.18 9.29
N ASP A 149 -1.34 -12.82 8.75
CA ASP A 149 -2.72 -12.37 8.85
C ASP A 149 -3.40 -12.83 10.16
N LYS A 150 -4.38 -12.06 10.62
CA LYS A 150 -5.25 -12.36 11.77
C LYS A 150 -6.54 -11.56 11.63
N GLN A 151 -7.68 -12.09 12.09
CA GLN A 151 -8.93 -11.33 12.11
C GLN A 151 -8.77 -10.03 12.91
N GLY A 152 -9.20 -8.91 12.32
CA GLY A 152 -9.04 -7.56 12.89
C GLY A 152 -7.63 -6.96 12.79
N ARG A 153 -6.63 -7.71 12.27
CA ARG A 153 -5.31 -7.13 11.96
C ARG A 153 -5.40 -6.27 10.71
N THR A 154 -4.80 -5.10 10.79
CA THR A 154 -4.59 -4.17 9.68
C THR A 154 -3.13 -3.75 9.66
N TRP A 155 -2.60 -3.52 8.46
CA TRP A 155 -1.22 -3.12 8.25
C TRP A 155 -1.15 -1.70 7.69
N LYS A 156 -0.16 -0.94 8.12
CA LYS A 156 0.26 0.35 7.54
C LYS A 156 1.71 0.25 7.07
N GLU A 157 2.10 1.14 6.17
CA GLU A 157 3.47 1.25 5.67
C GLU A 157 4.09 2.64 5.87
N CYS A 158 5.42 2.71 5.89
CA CYS A 158 6.18 3.96 5.75
C CYS A 158 7.53 3.74 5.04
N ASP A 159 8.03 4.80 4.41
CA ASP A 159 9.36 4.86 3.79
C ASP A 159 10.47 4.94 4.85
N ILE A 160 11.63 4.39 4.54
CA ILE A 160 12.82 4.39 5.41
C ILE A 160 14.02 4.96 4.64
N ASP A 161 14.89 5.71 5.30
CA ASP A 161 16.04 6.41 4.70
C ASP A 161 15.69 7.32 3.51
N TYR A 162 14.48 7.88 3.46
CA TYR A 162 14.13 8.88 2.47
C TYR A 162 14.72 10.24 2.85
N VAL A 163 15.30 10.95 1.86
CA VAL A 163 15.92 12.28 2.03
C VAL A 163 15.35 13.28 1.03
N LYS A 164 15.42 12.97 -0.27
CA LYS A 164 14.92 13.82 -1.37
C LYS A 164 14.81 13.03 -2.68
N GLY A 165 14.11 13.58 -3.67
CA GLY A 165 14.00 12.98 -5.00
C GLY A 165 13.11 11.74 -4.98
N ASN A 166 13.51 10.70 -5.72
CA ASN A 166 12.72 9.47 -5.87
C ASN A 166 12.68 8.69 -4.55
N ARG A 167 11.51 8.09 -4.26
CA ARG A 167 11.36 7.16 -3.13
C ARG A 167 12.22 5.92 -3.39
N ASN A 168 12.94 5.46 -2.36
CA ASN A 168 13.79 4.27 -2.44
C ASN A 168 12.96 2.98 -2.28
N ALA A 169 13.61 1.82 -2.14
CA ALA A 169 12.96 0.52 -1.95
C ALA A 169 12.67 0.12 -0.48
N LYS A 170 13.13 0.91 0.51
CA LYS A 170 13.12 0.55 1.93
C LYS A 170 11.83 0.94 2.62
N ARG A 171 11.25 0.03 3.40
CA ARG A 171 9.92 0.16 4.00
C ARG A 171 9.85 -0.47 5.38
N ILE A 172 9.06 0.12 6.28
CA ILE A 172 8.50 -0.61 7.42
C ILE A 172 7.02 -0.86 7.15
N CYS A 173 6.57 -2.07 7.47
CA CYS A 173 5.16 -2.44 7.59
C CYS A 173 4.86 -2.74 9.07
N PHE A 174 3.86 -2.06 9.63
CA PHE A 174 3.50 -2.19 11.05
C PHE A 174 2.01 -2.45 11.21
N SER A 175 1.65 -3.30 12.18
CA SER A 175 0.26 -3.68 12.43
C SER A 175 -0.39 -2.85 13.54
N ASN A 176 -1.72 -2.78 13.53
CA ASN A 176 -2.50 -2.22 14.64
C ASN A 176 -2.35 -2.99 15.97
N ASP A 177 -1.92 -4.25 15.92
CA ASP A 177 -1.63 -5.07 17.11
C ASP A 177 -0.13 -5.18 17.47
N GLY A 178 0.70 -4.29 16.91
CA GLY A 178 2.06 -4.03 17.40
C GLY A 178 3.21 -4.82 16.78
N LEU A 179 2.95 -5.63 15.74
CA LEU A 179 4.01 -6.27 14.95
C LEU A 179 4.68 -5.25 14.04
N ILE A 180 5.99 -5.37 13.86
CA ILE A 180 6.77 -4.46 12.99
C ILE A 180 7.74 -5.28 12.15
N TYR A 181 7.64 -5.11 10.84
CA TYR A 181 8.49 -5.77 9.84
C TYR A 181 9.17 -4.72 8.96
N TYR A 182 10.41 -4.98 8.55
CA TYR A 182 11.17 -4.16 7.62
C TYR A 182 11.45 -4.90 6.32
N SER A 183 11.39 -4.19 5.20
CA SER A 183 11.83 -4.65 3.88
C SER A 183 12.84 -3.68 3.29
N ALA A 184 14.00 -4.18 2.85
CA ALA A 184 14.95 -3.42 2.04
C ALA A 184 14.65 -3.47 0.53
N SER A 185 13.75 -4.37 0.13
CA SER A 185 13.64 -4.91 -1.24
C SER A 185 12.28 -4.62 -1.90
N HIS A 186 11.64 -3.50 -1.57
CA HIS A 186 10.32 -3.10 -2.11
C HIS A 186 9.25 -4.18 -1.85
N TYR A 187 9.10 -4.59 -0.59
CA TYR A 187 8.19 -5.65 -0.10
C TYR A 187 8.44 -7.05 -0.69
N ARG A 188 9.55 -7.30 -1.41
CA ARG A 188 9.90 -8.66 -1.85
C ARG A 188 10.07 -9.60 -0.65
N ASP A 189 10.87 -9.17 0.33
CA ASP A 189 11.25 -9.95 1.50
C ASP A 189 11.10 -9.09 2.77
N PHE A 190 10.90 -9.72 3.92
CA PHE A 190 10.69 -9.03 5.20
C PHE A 190 11.49 -9.65 6.34
N VAL A 191 11.98 -8.81 7.26
CA VAL A 191 12.58 -9.19 8.54
C VAL A 191 11.71 -8.62 9.66
N ARG A 192 11.37 -9.44 10.67
CA ARG A 192 10.64 -8.98 11.85
C ARG A 192 11.57 -8.20 12.77
N LEU A 193 11.11 -7.04 13.24
CA LEU A 193 11.82 -6.20 14.21
C LEU A 193 11.16 -6.25 15.60
N TYR A 194 9.83 -6.31 15.65
CA TYR A 194 9.01 -6.42 16.87
C TYR A 194 7.82 -7.37 16.66
#